data_AF-A0A524MR22-F1
#
_entry.id   AF-A0A524MR22-F1
#
_cell.length_a   1.000
_cell.length_b   1.000
_cell.length_c   1.000
_cell.angle_alpha   90.00
_cell.angle_beta   90.00
_cell.angle_gamma   90.00
#
_symmetry.space_group_name_H-M   'P 1'
#
loop_
_entity.id
_entity.type
_entity.pdbx_description
1 polymer ?
#
loop_
_entity_poly.entity_id
_entity_poly.type
_entity_poly.pdbx_seq_one_letter_code
_entity_poly.pdbx_strand_id
1 'polypeptide(L)'
;MSSERIVTNPKSIADIIEVFLRAGVDTIMRPHTKTCIREAIKEAEQRVGTKMIVVSTPSFPTTAKTLADGFDLSECEKILDGEVAKGVSVCMLHTDTTDVMIDKCRRELRQMDVLCELIRDRGMIPGLSTHVPDTEKLHRSAYQDALGKLGIQMSDEEGGAGVLPGPRHLGLNSRRKH
;
A
#
# COMPACT_ATOMS: atom_id res chain seq x y z
N MET A 1 34.36 -16.18 -18.73
CA MET A 1 33.38 -16.08 -17.63
C MET A 1 32.32 -15.08 -18.06
N SER A 2 31.06 -15.52 -18.22
CA SER A 2 29.96 -14.63 -18.61
C SER A 2 29.67 -13.69 -17.45
N SER A 3 29.70 -12.37 -17.71
CA SER A 3 29.31 -11.36 -16.72
C SER A 3 27.79 -11.35 -16.58
N GLU A 4 27.27 -12.32 -15.83
CA GLU A 4 25.87 -12.34 -15.43
C GLU A 4 25.64 -11.13 -14.49
N ARG A 5 24.76 -10.22 -14.90
CA ARG A 5 24.55 -8.98 -14.15
C ARG A 5 23.99 -9.30 -12.77
N ILE A 6 24.47 -8.61 -11.74
CA ILE A 6 23.99 -8.72 -10.35
C ILE A 6 22.45 -8.60 -10.28
N VAL A 7 21.85 -7.74 -11.13
CA VAL A 7 20.40 -7.49 -11.16
C VAL A 7 19.55 -8.66 -11.72
N THR A 8 20.17 -9.68 -12.30
CA THR A 8 19.50 -10.88 -12.81
C THR A 8 19.92 -12.16 -12.08
N ASN A 9 20.81 -12.08 -11.09
CA ASN A 9 21.24 -13.23 -10.30
C ASN A 9 20.53 -13.24 -8.93
N PRO A 10 19.63 -14.21 -8.66
CA PRO A 10 18.88 -14.26 -7.41
C PRO A 10 19.78 -14.44 -6.19
N LYS A 11 20.91 -15.16 -6.30
CA LYS A 11 21.82 -15.39 -5.17
C LYS A 11 22.50 -14.09 -4.76
N SER A 12 23.01 -13.34 -5.74
CA SER A 12 23.67 -12.05 -5.46
C SER A 12 22.71 -11.05 -4.81
N ILE A 13 21.44 -11.02 -5.23
CA ILE A 13 20.42 -10.17 -4.61
C ILE A 13 20.07 -10.68 -3.21
N ALA A 14 19.98 -12.00 -3.01
CA ALA A 14 19.73 -12.60 -1.70
C ALA A 14 20.84 -12.26 -0.70
N ASP A 15 22.11 -12.27 -1.13
CA ASP A 15 23.27 -11.89 -0.30
C ASP A 15 23.15 -10.44 0.18
N ILE A 16 22.68 -9.53 -0.68
CA ILE A 16 22.43 -8.12 -0.32
C ILE A 16 21.28 -8.01 0.68
N ILE A 17 20.15 -8.67 0.40
CA ILE A 17 18.97 -8.65 1.27
C ILE A 17 19.31 -9.22 2.66
N GLU A 18 20.09 -10.30 2.71
CA GLU A 18 20.53 -10.94 3.95
C GLU A 18 21.30 -9.97 4.86
N VAL A 19 22.18 -9.12 4.30
CA VAL A 19 22.89 -8.09 5.08
C VAL A 19 21.90 -7.16 5.78
N PHE A 20 20.87 -6.70 5.07
CA PHE A 20 19.84 -5.81 5.63
C PHE A 20 18.97 -6.51 6.66
N LEU A 21 18.53 -7.74 6.38
CA LEU A 21 17.73 -8.53 7.32
C LEU A 21 18.48 -8.78 8.63
N ARG A 22 19.76 -9.13 8.57
CA ARG A 22 20.61 -9.34 9.77
C ARG A 22 20.85 -8.05 10.55
N ALA A 23 20.79 -6.90 9.88
CA ALA A 23 20.83 -5.58 10.52
C ALA A 23 19.47 -5.13 11.09
N GLY A 24 18.41 -5.94 10.95
CA GLY A 24 17.07 -5.63 11.43
C GLY A 24 16.21 -4.81 10.45
N VAL A 25 16.65 -4.65 9.19
CA VAL A 25 15.87 -4.02 8.13
C VAL A 25 15.08 -5.09 7.39
N ASP A 26 13.77 -5.15 7.65
CA ASP A 26 12.87 -6.21 7.18
C ASP A 26 11.96 -5.81 6.01
N THR A 27 12.04 -4.58 5.55
CA THR A 27 11.10 -4.01 4.57
C THR A 27 11.80 -3.66 3.27
N ILE A 28 11.19 -4.02 2.13
CA ILE A 28 11.69 -3.69 0.79
C ILE A 28 10.59 -3.13 -0.09
N MET A 29 10.87 -2.00 -0.75
CA MET A 29 10.02 -1.47 -1.80
C MET A 29 10.43 -2.04 -3.15
N ARG A 30 9.50 -2.75 -3.80
CA ARG A 30 9.74 -3.47 -5.04
C ARG A 30 9.12 -2.70 -6.22
N PRO A 31 9.93 -2.05 -7.07
CA PRO A 31 9.39 -1.34 -8.23
C PRO A 31 9.02 -2.24 -9.42
N HIS A 32 9.52 -3.50 -9.51
CA HIS A 32 9.41 -4.26 -10.76
C HIS A 32 9.06 -5.75 -10.64
N THR A 33 8.23 -6.20 -11.59
CA THR A 33 7.62 -7.53 -11.67
C THR A 33 8.42 -8.53 -12.52
N LYS A 34 9.41 -8.08 -13.30
CA LYS A 34 10.14 -8.90 -14.29
C LYS A 34 11.53 -9.39 -13.82
N THR A 35 11.85 -9.27 -12.54
CA THR A 35 13.17 -9.61 -11.98
C THR A 35 13.13 -10.85 -11.10
N CYS A 36 14.30 -11.45 -10.86
CA CYS A 36 14.52 -12.59 -9.96
C CYS A 36 14.43 -12.23 -8.45
N ILE A 37 13.85 -11.07 -8.12
CA ILE A 37 13.83 -10.53 -6.76
C ILE A 37 12.92 -11.35 -5.83
N ARG A 38 11.90 -12.03 -6.38
CA ARG A 38 11.00 -12.88 -5.58
C ARG A 38 11.76 -14.08 -5.03
N GLU A 39 12.56 -14.71 -5.90
CA GLU A 39 13.41 -15.85 -5.56
C GLU A 39 14.49 -15.41 -4.57
N ALA A 40 15.09 -14.24 -4.79
CA ALA A 40 16.08 -13.66 -3.89
C ALA A 40 15.55 -13.37 -2.47
N ILE A 41 14.33 -12.80 -2.38
CA ILE A 41 13.67 -12.56 -1.09
C ILE A 41 13.45 -13.89 -0.37
N LYS A 42 12.85 -14.88 -1.03
CA LYS A 42 12.59 -16.20 -0.42
C LYS A 42 13.86 -16.86 0.09
N GLU A 43 14.94 -16.80 -0.69
CA GLU A 43 16.24 -17.33 -0.31
C GLU A 43 16.79 -16.62 0.94
N ALA A 44 16.76 -15.28 0.98
CA ALA A 44 17.23 -14.51 2.12
C ALA A 44 16.38 -14.75 3.39
N GLU A 45 15.04 -14.81 3.24
CA GLU A 45 14.12 -15.17 4.32
C GLU A 45 14.46 -16.55 4.91
N GLN A 46 14.76 -17.55 4.06
CA GLN A 46 15.16 -18.89 4.50
C GLN A 46 16.49 -18.89 5.25
N ARG A 47 17.48 -18.10 4.80
CA ARG A 47 18.81 -18.03 5.44
C ARG A 47 18.81 -17.34 6.79
N VAL A 48 17.94 -16.34 6.96
CA VAL A 48 17.90 -15.52 8.19
C VAL A 48 16.80 -15.98 9.14
N GLY A 49 15.73 -16.58 8.63
CA GLY A 49 14.54 -16.95 9.41
C GLY A 49 13.59 -15.78 9.66
N THR A 50 13.78 -14.65 9.00
CA THR A 50 12.96 -13.44 9.12
C THR A 50 12.19 -13.20 7.83
N LYS A 51 10.87 -13.02 7.93
CA LYS A 51 10.01 -12.70 6.79
C LYS A 51 10.15 -11.22 6.42
N MET A 52 10.19 -10.92 5.12
CA MET A 52 10.22 -9.54 4.65
C MET A 52 8.81 -8.96 4.47
N ILE A 53 8.69 -7.65 4.76
CA ILE A 53 7.54 -6.84 4.36
C ILE A 53 7.81 -6.31 2.95
N VAL A 54 7.06 -6.81 1.98
CA VAL A 54 7.17 -6.39 0.59
C VAL A 54 6.16 -5.30 0.30
N VAL A 55 6.65 -4.14 -0.12
CA VAL A 55 5.85 -2.99 -0.57
C VAL A 55 5.87 -2.95 -2.09
N SER A 56 4.71 -2.82 -2.75
CA SER A 56 4.64 -2.63 -4.20
C SER A 56 3.85 -1.39 -4.57
N THR A 57 4.13 -0.86 -5.77
CA THR A 57 3.42 0.29 -6.32
C THR A 57 2.76 -0.01 -7.67
N PRO A 58 1.65 -0.77 -7.70
CA PRO A 58 0.99 -1.10 -8.95
C PRO A 58 0.25 0.09 -9.55
N SER A 59 0.26 0.15 -10.88
CA SER A 59 -0.57 1.04 -11.70
C SER A 59 -1.88 0.35 -12.07
N PHE A 60 -2.99 1.09 -12.04
CA PHE A 60 -4.29 0.62 -12.50
C PHE A 60 -4.69 1.42 -13.74
N PRO A 61 -5.22 0.75 -14.78
CA PRO A 61 -5.64 1.44 -15.99
C PRO A 61 -6.72 2.50 -15.71
N THR A 62 -6.45 3.72 -16.15
CA THR A 62 -7.40 4.84 -16.10
C THR A 62 -7.75 5.30 -17.51
N THR A 63 -9.02 5.65 -17.72
CA THR A 63 -9.54 6.25 -18.95
C THR A 63 -10.24 7.57 -18.63
N ALA A 64 -10.62 8.33 -19.65
CA ALA A 64 -11.42 9.54 -19.48
C ALA A 64 -12.74 9.30 -18.74
N LYS A 65 -13.26 8.07 -18.74
CA LYS A 65 -14.50 7.70 -18.06
C LYS A 65 -14.30 7.22 -16.62
N THR A 66 -13.08 6.81 -16.25
CA THR A 66 -12.80 6.16 -14.95
C THR A 66 -13.20 7.03 -13.76
N LEU A 67 -13.09 8.35 -13.87
CA LEU A 67 -13.49 9.28 -12.81
C LEU A 67 -15.02 9.24 -12.53
N ALA A 68 -15.82 9.04 -13.57
CA ALA A 68 -17.28 8.98 -13.49
C ALA A 68 -17.79 7.56 -13.26
N ASP A 69 -17.30 6.61 -14.06
CA ASP A 69 -17.83 5.25 -14.15
C ASP A 69 -17.13 4.27 -13.19
N GLY A 70 -15.99 4.67 -12.61
CA GLY A 70 -15.15 3.81 -11.77
C GLY A 70 -14.10 3.01 -12.56
N PHE A 71 -13.36 2.17 -11.85
CA PHE A 71 -12.36 1.29 -12.44
C PHE A 71 -12.99 0.03 -13.05
N ASP A 72 -12.32 -0.57 -14.03
CA ASP A 72 -12.64 -1.95 -14.44
C ASP A 72 -12.20 -2.91 -13.32
N LEU A 73 -13.17 -3.38 -12.55
CA LEU A 73 -12.91 -4.24 -11.39
C LEU A 73 -12.23 -5.55 -11.78
N SER A 74 -12.56 -6.12 -12.94
CA SER A 74 -11.97 -7.39 -13.38
C SER A 74 -10.47 -7.23 -13.66
N GLU A 75 -10.05 -6.08 -14.16
CA GLU A 75 -8.64 -5.80 -14.39
C GLU A 75 -7.91 -5.45 -13.10
N CYS A 76 -8.57 -4.71 -12.19
CA CYS A 76 -8.04 -4.42 -10.86
C CYS A 76 -7.79 -5.71 -10.06
N GLU A 77 -8.74 -6.65 -10.08
CA GLU A 77 -8.62 -7.94 -9.42
C GLU A 77 -7.42 -8.73 -9.96
N LYS A 78 -7.26 -8.84 -11.28
CA LYS A 78 -6.10 -9.52 -11.89
C LYS A 78 -4.76 -8.91 -11.45
N ILE A 79 -4.67 -7.58 -11.41
CA ILE A 79 -3.46 -6.87 -10.97
C ILE A 79 -3.16 -7.22 -9.52
N LEU A 80 -4.15 -7.10 -8.65
CA LEU A 80 -4.01 -7.35 -7.21
C LEU A 80 -3.73 -8.81 -6.89
N ASP A 81 -4.34 -9.76 -7.59
CA ASP A 81 -4.02 -11.19 -7.47
C ASP A 81 -2.56 -11.46 -7.86
N GLY A 82 -2.07 -10.75 -8.88
CA GLY A 82 -0.67 -10.73 -9.24
C GLY A 82 0.24 -10.19 -8.13
N GLU A 83 -0.20 -9.18 -7.36
CA GLU A 83 0.53 -8.67 -6.19
C GLU A 83 0.52 -9.67 -5.02
N VAL A 84 -0.62 -10.31 -4.75
CA VAL A 84 -0.73 -11.40 -3.75
C VAL A 84 0.22 -12.54 -4.09
N ALA A 85 0.25 -12.97 -5.36
CA ALA A 85 1.15 -14.03 -5.81
C ALA A 85 2.63 -13.68 -5.59
N LYS A 86 2.99 -12.38 -5.57
CA LYS A 86 4.35 -11.90 -5.29
C LYS A 86 4.68 -11.83 -3.81
N GLY A 87 3.71 -12.00 -2.91
CA GLY A 87 3.88 -11.91 -1.45
C GLY A 87 3.86 -10.47 -0.93
N VAL A 88 3.20 -9.55 -1.65
CA VAL A 88 3.07 -8.15 -1.22
C VAL A 88 2.28 -8.07 0.08
N SER A 89 2.76 -7.22 1.00
CA SER A 89 2.11 -6.93 2.28
C SER A 89 1.51 -5.52 2.29
N VAL A 90 2.16 -4.56 1.61
CA VAL A 90 1.68 -3.17 1.49
C VAL A 90 1.56 -2.83 0.00
N CYS A 91 0.36 -2.48 -0.43
CA CYS A 91 0.05 -2.14 -1.83
C CYS A 91 -0.19 -0.63 -1.93
N MET A 92 0.78 0.09 -2.49
CA MET A 92 0.74 1.54 -2.63
C MET A 92 0.34 1.95 -4.04
N LEU A 93 -0.89 2.43 -4.23
CA LEU A 93 -1.39 2.81 -5.54
C LEU A 93 -0.47 3.85 -6.21
N HIS A 94 -0.01 3.58 -7.43
CA HIS A 94 1.02 4.38 -8.09
C HIS A 94 0.51 5.78 -8.50
N THR A 95 1.44 6.72 -8.71
CA THR A 95 1.14 8.14 -8.99
C THR A 95 0.37 8.34 -10.29
N ASP A 96 0.57 7.47 -11.29
CA ASP A 96 -0.16 7.51 -12.56
C ASP A 96 -1.66 7.19 -12.41
N THR A 97 -2.02 6.48 -11.34
CA THR A 97 -3.38 6.11 -10.98
C THR A 97 -3.95 7.10 -9.99
N THR A 98 -3.18 7.46 -8.97
CA THR A 98 -3.66 8.29 -7.87
C THR A 98 -3.81 9.75 -8.27
N ASP A 99 -2.84 10.33 -8.98
CA ASP A 99 -2.81 11.78 -9.24
C ASP A 99 -3.92 12.21 -10.21
N VAL A 100 -4.24 11.37 -11.20
CA VAL A 100 -5.29 11.64 -12.19
C VAL A 100 -6.70 11.56 -11.59
N MET A 101 -6.84 10.99 -10.39
CA MET A 101 -8.11 10.83 -9.68
C MET A 101 -8.34 11.91 -8.62
N ILE A 102 -7.43 12.87 -8.47
CA ILE A 102 -7.56 13.99 -7.55
C ILE A 102 -8.56 15.00 -8.09
N ASP A 103 -9.63 15.25 -7.34
CA ASP A 103 -10.55 16.36 -7.57
C ASP A 103 -10.27 17.46 -6.55
N LYS A 104 -9.51 18.48 -6.97
CA LYS A 104 -9.12 19.60 -6.09
C LYS A 104 -10.29 20.49 -5.71
N CYS A 105 -11.27 20.64 -6.61
CA CYS A 105 -12.46 21.46 -6.36
C CYS A 105 -13.34 20.82 -5.30
N ARG A 106 -13.51 19.50 -5.37
CA ARG A 106 -14.28 18.73 -4.41
C ARG A 106 -13.49 18.31 -3.17
N ARG A 107 -12.16 18.42 -3.21
CA ARG A 107 -11.26 17.96 -2.15
C ARG A 107 -11.41 16.46 -1.89
N GLU A 108 -11.50 15.68 -2.96
CA GLU A 108 -11.74 14.24 -2.92
C GLU A 108 -10.70 13.50 -3.77
N LEU A 109 -10.32 12.30 -3.34
CA LEU A 109 -9.59 11.33 -4.17
C LEU A 109 -10.60 10.32 -4.72
N ARG A 110 -10.98 10.49 -5.99
CA ARG A 110 -12.15 9.83 -6.56
C ARG A 110 -11.88 8.33 -6.76
N GLN A 111 -12.90 7.50 -6.48
CA GLN A 111 -12.91 6.04 -6.71
C GLN A 111 -11.85 5.23 -5.94
N MET A 112 -11.08 5.86 -5.04
CA MET A 112 -9.95 5.19 -4.39
C MET A 112 -10.38 4.21 -3.29
N ASP A 113 -11.53 4.47 -2.65
CA ASP A 113 -12.08 3.58 -1.63
C ASP A 113 -12.31 2.17 -2.16
N VAL A 114 -12.75 2.05 -3.41
CA VAL A 114 -12.98 0.77 -4.09
C VAL A 114 -11.68 -0.04 -4.21
N LEU A 115 -10.59 0.60 -4.66
CA LEU A 115 -9.29 -0.06 -4.74
C LEU A 115 -8.75 -0.42 -3.35
N CYS A 116 -8.91 0.48 -2.38
CA CYS A 116 -8.51 0.22 -1.00
C CYS A 116 -9.28 -0.95 -0.37
N GLU A 117 -10.56 -1.13 -0.68
CA GLU A 117 -11.37 -2.27 -0.26
C GLU A 117 -10.86 -3.57 -0.90
N LEU A 118 -10.70 -3.59 -2.23
CA LEU A 118 -10.15 -4.75 -2.95
C LEU A 118 -8.76 -5.19 -2.46
N ILE A 119 -7.93 -4.23 -2.02
CA ILE A 119 -6.62 -4.49 -1.40
C ILE A 119 -6.79 -5.16 -0.03
N ARG A 120 -7.70 -4.66 0.81
CA ARG A 120 -7.96 -5.21 2.15
C ARG A 120 -8.56 -6.60 2.10
N ASP A 121 -9.46 -6.87 1.14
CA ASP A 121 -10.05 -8.20 0.93
C ASP A 121 -9.00 -9.28 0.63
N ARG A 122 -7.85 -8.87 0.08
CA ARG A 122 -6.70 -9.73 -0.20
C ARG A 122 -5.68 -9.81 0.94
N GLY A 123 -5.99 -9.20 2.08
CA GLY A 123 -5.12 -9.19 3.26
C GLY A 123 -3.89 -8.29 3.13
N MET A 124 -3.88 -7.36 2.17
CA MET A 124 -2.82 -6.36 2.00
C MET A 124 -3.20 -5.03 2.67
N ILE A 125 -2.20 -4.21 3.02
CA ILE A 125 -2.42 -2.86 3.55
C ILE A 125 -2.41 -1.86 2.39
N PRO A 126 -3.48 -1.07 2.18
CA PRO A 126 -3.49 -0.05 1.14
C PRO A 126 -2.66 1.17 1.54
N GLY A 127 -2.01 1.77 0.55
CA GLY A 127 -1.34 3.07 0.65
C GLY A 127 -1.39 3.83 -0.67
N LEU A 128 -0.83 5.04 -0.68
CA LEU A 128 -0.81 5.91 -1.87
C LEU A 128 0.64 6.34 -2.14
N SER A 129 1.12 6.09 -3.36
CA SER A 129 2.42 6.58 -3.85
C SER A 129 2.19 7.77 -4.79
N THR A 130 1.76 8.89 -4.22
CA THR A 130 1.39 10.12 -4.94
C THR A 130 2.50 11.17 -4.86
N HIS A 131 2.65 11.97 -5.91
CA HIS A 131 3.57 13.12 -5.93
C HIS A 131 2.87 14.46 -5.72
N VAL A 132 1.55 14.46 -5.56
CA VAL A 132 0.76 15.66 -5.32
C VAL A 132 0.62 15.88 -3.80
N PRO A 133 1.13 17.00 -3.25
CA PRO A 133 1.12 17.24 -1.80
C PRO A 133 -0.29 17.27 -1.17
N ASP A 134 -1.32 17.58 -1.95
CA ASP A 134 -2.68 17.68 -1.45
C ASP A 134 -3.32 16.31 -1.17
N THR A 135 -2.83 15.23 -1.77
CA THR A 135 -3.46 13.90 -1.71
C THR A 135 -3.58 13.36 -0.28
N GLU A 136 -2.57 13.57 0.57
CA GLU A 136 -2.61 13.15 1.97
C GLU A 136 -3.77 13.86 2.73
N LYS A 137 -3.94 15.16 2.49
CA LYS A 137 -4.98 15.96 3.14
C LYS A 137 -6.37 15.50 2.72
N LEU A 138 -6.54 15.14 1.44
CA LEU A 138 -7.83 14.68 0.91
C LEU A 138 -8.17 13.28 1.42
N HIS A 139 -7.22 12.35 1.40
CA HIS A 139 -7.41 11.00 1.96
C HIS A 139 -7.76 11.05 3.45
N ARG A 140 -7.05 11.91 4.23
CA ARG A 140 -7.34 12.11 5.66
C ARG A 140 -8.73 12.70 5.88
N SER A 141 -9.14 13.70 5.09
CA SER A 141 -10.45 14.34 5.20
C SER A 141 -11.59 13.33 4.97
N ALA A 142 -11.49 12.51 3.92
CA ALA A 142 -12.48 11.49 3.60
C ALA A 142 -12.63 10.46 4.74
N TYR A 143 -11.51 10.04 5.33
CA TYR A 143 -11.52 9.14 6.49
C TYR A 143 -12.19 9.78 7.72
N GLN A 144 -11.89 11.04 8.02
CA GLN A 144 -12.51 11.75 9.14
C GLN A 144 -14.03 11.94 8.94
N ASP A 145 -14.46 12.27 7.72
CA ASP A 145 -15.88 12.40 7.38
C ASP A 145 -16.62 11.05 7.55
N ALA A 146 -15.99 9.95 7.16
CA ALA A 146 -16.54 8.61 7.35
C ALA A 146 -16.67 8.26 8.83
N LEU A 147 -15.66 8.56 9.65
CA LEU A 147 -15.72 8.36 11.11
C LEU A 147 -16.79 9.24 11.77
N GLY A 148 -16.92 10.49 11.34
CA GLY A 148 -17.95 11.41 11.82
C GLY A 148 -19.37 10.90 11.57
N LYS A 149 -19.63 10.32 10.39
CA LYS A 149 -20.92 9.68 10.06
C LYS A 149 -21.21 8.46 10.95
N LEU A 150 -20.17 7.79 11.43
CA LEU A 150 -20.28 6.65 12.35
C LEU A 150 -20.29 7.08 13.83
N GLY A 151 -20.23 8.38 14.12
CA GLY A 151 -20.21 8.91 15.48
C GLY A 151 -18.90 8.66 16.23
N ILE A 152 -17.81 8.37 15.51
CA ILE A 152 -16.48 8.09 16.07
C ILE A 152 -15.66 9.38 16.02
N GLN A 153 -15.22 9.88 17.18
CA GLN A 153 -14.27 10.98 17.27
C GLN A 153 -12.85 10.43 17.47
N MET A 154 -11.91 10.83 16.61
CA MET A 154 -10.49 10.56 16.80
C MET A 154 -9.94 11.48 17.90
N SER A 155 -9.14 10.96 18.83
CA SER A 155 -8.36 11.78 19.75
C SER A 155 -7.20 12.40 18.99
N ASP A 156 -7.06 13.73 19.08
CA ASP A 156 -5.91 14.47 18.58
C ASP A 156 -4.69 14.15 19.45
N GLU A 157 -4.02 13.02 19.21
CA GLU A 157 -2.65 12.80 19.68
C GLU A 157 -1.67 12.97 18.51
N GLU A 158 -0.58 13.65 18.83
CA GLU A 158 0.19 14.53 17.95
C GLU A 158 1.12 13.81 16.95
N GLY A 159 1.27 14.45 15.77
CA GLY A 159 2.56 14.66 15.11
C GLY A 159 3.55 13.50 15.02
N GLY A 160 3.30 12.51 14.16
CA GLY A 160 4.30 11.50 13.80
C GLY A 160 3.85 10.70 12.58
N ALA A 161 4.78 10.40 11.69
CA ALA A 161 4.54 9.76 10.39
C ALA A 161 3.53 8.60 10.44
N GLY A 162 2.43 8.74 9.67
CA GLY A 162 1.76 7.67 8.92
C GLY A 162 1.56 6.28 9.55
N VAL A 163 1.24 6.16 10.84
CA VAL A 163 0.78 4.88 11.40
C VAL A 163 -0.74 4.90 11.47
N LEU A 164 -1.39 4.09 10.63
CA LEU A 164 -2.82 3.79 10.77
C LEU A 164 -3.05 3.10 12.13
N PRO A 165 -4.01 3.55 12.96
CA PRO A 165 -4.26 2.92 14.24
C PRO A 165 -4.76 1.49 14.02
N GLY A 166 -4.06 0.52 14.60
CA GLY A 166 -4.50 -0.87 14.65
C GLY A 166 -5.77 -1.04 15.50
N PRO A 167 -6.45 -2.19 15.42
CA PRO A 167 -7.77 -2.40 16.00
C PRO A 167 -7.68 -2.66 17.52
N ARG A 168 -7.25 -1.67 18.30
CA ARG A 168 -7.34 -1.71 19.77
C ARG A 168 -7.48 -0.29 20.32
N HIS A 169 -8.73 0.16 20.43
CA HIS A 169 -9.30 0.91 21.57
C HIS A 169 -10.69 1.42 21.16
N LEU A 170 -11.67 0.51 21.03
CA LEU A 170 -13.09 0.88 21.03
C LEU A 170 -13.48 1.21 22.48
N GLY A 171 -13.09 2.40 22.93
CA GLY A 171 -13.60 3.00 24.15
C GLY A 171 -14.98 3.59 23.91
N LEU A 172 -16.03 2.77 24.08
CA LEU A 172 -17.42 3.24 24.14
C LEU A 172 -17.60 4.16 25.35
N ASN A 173 -17.48 5.47 25.15
CA ASN A 173 -17.76 6.44 26.20
C ASN A 173 -19.28 6.71 26.27
N SER A 174 -20.00 5.90 27.04
CA SER A 174 -21.43 6.13 27.32
C SER A 174 -21.58 7.32 28.26
N ARG A 175 -21.91 8.50 27.73
CA ARG A 175 -22.35 9.65 28.55
C ARG A 175 -23.71 9.32 29.17
N ARG A 176 -23.74 9.04 30.48
CA ARG A 176 -24.96 9.09 31.29
C ARG A 176 -25.34 10.55 31.50
N LYS A 177 -26.56 10.90 31.10
CA LYS A 177 -27.23 12.15 31.45
C LYS A 177 -27.58 12.13 32.95
N HIS A 178 -27.21 13.20 33.66
CA HIS A 178 -27.99 13.74 34.77
C HIS A 178 -27.95 15.26 34.68
#